data_AF-A0A291GLM8-F1
#
_entry.id   AF-A0A291GLM8-F1
#
_cell.length_a   1.000
_cell.length_b   1.000
_cell.length_c   1.000
_cell.angle_alpha   90.00
_cell.angle_beta   90.00
_cell.angle_gamma   90.00
#
_symmetry.space_group_name_H-M   'P 1'
#
loop_
_entity.id
_entity.type
_entity.pdbx_description
1 polymer ?
#
loop_
_entity_poly.entity_id
_entity_poly.type
_entity_poly.pdbx_seq_one_letter_code
_entity_poly.pdbx_strand_id
1 'polypeptide(L)'
;MEIGTEFTDEETGDVITVVSATRHNPTEYDMATDNPEGEMIYLEVAVTPGDIYGGVVSQRDFYLDDGGELVNYAASADDELIDAGYEYFDGPSRRDGEATGYIPIYLESTGDTIKGAYVRPEMKILGEDATVPEFRAEFEIPAA
;
A
#
# COMPACT_ATOMS: atom_id res chain seq x y z
N MET A 1 10.70 9.07 -1.67
CA MET A 1 10.08 10.26 -1.05
C MET A 1 9.74 9.94 0.41
N GLU A 2 9.49 10.93 1.27
CA GLU A 2 9.06 10.66 2.65
C GLU A 2 7.55 10.43 2.70
N ILE A 3 7.06 9.63 3.67
CA ILE A 3 5.63 9.57 3.97
C ILE A 3 5.06 10.97 4.26
N GLY A 4 3.79 11.19 3.89
CA GLY A 4 3.13 12.48 3.88
C GLY A 4 3.34 13.28 2.58
N THR A 5 4.16 12.78 1.65
CA THR A 5 4.32 13.38 0.32
C THR A 5 3.27 12.85 -0.64
N GLU A 6 2.54 13.76 -1.29
CA GLU A 6 1.61 13.45 -2.37
C GLU A 6 2.35 13.23 -3.68
N PHE A 7 1.89 12.27 -4.48
CA PHE A 7 2.34 12.04 -5.85
C PHE A 7 1.17 11.67 -6.77
N THR A 8 1.39 11.82 -8.08
CA THR A 8 0.37 11.56 -9.11
C THR A 8 0.88 10.52 -10.08
N ASP A 9 0.07 9.50 -10.37
CA ASP A 9 0.28 8.64 -11.54
C ASP A 9 -0.10 9.45 -12.78
N GLU A 10 0.89 9.86 -13.58
CA GLU A 10 0.67 10.73 -14.75
C GLU A 10 -0.17 10.06 -15.85
N GLU A 11 -0.25 8.73 -15.86
CA GLU A 11 -0.96 7.98 -16.88
C GLU A 11 -2.46 7.83 -16.58
N THR A 12 -2.83 7.72 -15.30
CA THR A 12 -4.23 7.56 -14.84
C THR A 12 -4.81 8.83 -14.22
N GLY A 13 -3.95 9.72 -13.73
CA GLY A 13 -4.32 10.91 -12.96
C GLY A 13 -4.67 10.59 -11.50
N ASP A 14 -4.42 9.38 -11.01
CA ASP A 14 -4.63 9.03 -9.61
C ASP A 14 -3.67 9.84 -8.72
N VAL A 15 -4.20 10.46 -7.67
CA VAL A 15 -3.41 11.17 -6.66
C VAL A 15 -3.32 10.28 -5.43
N ILE A 16 -2.09 9.95 -5.03
CA ILE A 16 -1.81 9.04 -3.93
C ILE A 16 -0.95 9.74 -2.89
N THR A 17 -1.28 9.53 -1.62
CA THR A 17 -0.45 9.91 -0.48
C THR A 17 -0.29 8.69 0.42
N VAL A 18 0.96 8.33 0.73
CA VAL A 18 1.25 7.44 1.87
C VAL A 18 1.25 8.31 3.11
N VAL A 19 0.16 8.31 3.88
CA VAL A 19 -0.12 9.30 4.93
C VAL A 19 0.72 9.06 6.17
N SER A 20 0.71 7.82 6.66
CA SER A 20 1.39 7.41 7.89
C SER A 20 1.70 5.91 7.86
N ALA A 21 2.51 5.45 8.82
CA ALA A 21 2.72 4.03 9.04
C ALA A 21 2.80 3.77 10.54
N THR A 22 1.89 2.94 11.06
CA THR A 22 1.99 2.45 12.44
C THR A 22 2.82 1.18 12.44
N ARG A 23 3.90 1.20 13.21
CA ARG A 23 4.92 0.16 13.31
C ARG A 23 4.69 -0.75 14.52
N HIS A 24 5.19 -1.98 14.46
CA HIS A 24 5.15 -2.97 15.56
C HIS A 24 3.75 -3.26 16.13
N ASN A 25 2.74 -3.39 15.28
CA ASN A 25 1.40 -3.78 15.74
C ASN A 25 1.41 -5.24 16.24
N PRO A 26 0.68 -5.55 17.33
CA PRO A 26 0.44 -6.93 17.72
C PRO A 26 -0.26 -7.69 16.58
N THR A 27 0.14 -8.92 16.32
CA THR A 27 -0.46 -9.74 15.26
C THR A 27 -0.42 -11.23 15.61
N GLU A 28 -1.43 -11.97 15.17
CA GLU A 28 -1.45 -13.43 15.18
C GLU A 28 -1.21 -14.01 13.77
N TYR A 29 -0.77 -13.17 12.81
CA TYR A 29 -0.44 -13.59 11.46
C TYR A 29 0.53 -14.79 11.48
N ASP A 30 0.23 -15.82 10.69
CA ASP A 30 0.94 -17.11 10.75
C ASP A 30 2.47 -16.95 10.66
N MET A 31 2.94 -16.04 9.80
CA MET A 31 4.38 -15.77 9.61
C MET A 31 5.05 -15.06 10.80
N ALA A 32 4.26 -14.39 11.66
CA ALA A 32 4.74 -13.75 12.88
C ALA A 32 4.98 -14.74 14.02
N THR A 33 4.28 -15.88 14.01
CA THR A 33 4.39 -16.89 15.09
C THR A 33 5.80 -17.45 15.21
N ASP A 34 6.47 -17.67 14.08
CA ASP A 34 7.81 -18.27 14.02
C ASP A 34 8.94 -17.23 13.89
N ASN A 35 8.61 -15.93 13.78
CA ASN A 35 9.59 -14.86 13.64
C ASN A 35 9.32 -13.70 14.61
N PRO A 36 9.91 -13.73 15.82
CA PRO A 36 9.68 -12.71 16.85
C PRO A 36 10.31 -11.35 16.54
N GLU A 37 11.20 -11.28 15.56
CA GLU A 37 11.86 -10.03 15.13
C GLU A 37 11.13 -9.34 13.96
N GLY A 38 10.11 -10.02 13.40
CA GLY A 38 9.26 -9.47 12.37
C GLY A 38 8.32 -8.38 12.89
N GLU A 39 7.68 -7.69 11.96
CA GLU A 39 6.88 -6.52 12.28
C GLU A 39 5.61 -6.44 11.42
N MET A 40 4.47 -6.27 12.09
CA MET A 40 3.22 -5.89 11.43
C MET A 40 3.12 -4.36 11.34
N ILE A 41 3.02 -3.87 10.10
CA ILE A 41 2.91 -2.45 9.78
C ILE A 41 1.51 -2.18 9.26
N TYR A 42 0.86 -1.16 9.79
CA TYR A 42 -0.38 -0.62 9.24
C TYR A 42 -0.05 0.64 8.45
N LEU A 43 -0.02 0.51 7.13
CA LEU A 43 0.30 1.60 6.19
C LEU A 43 -0.97 2.39 5.86
N GLU A 44 -1.05 3.65 6.29
CA GLU A 44 -2.15 4.53 5.94
C GLU A 44 -1.93 5.13 4.56
N VAL A 45 -2.92 5.00 3.69
CA VAL A 45 -2.91 5.57 2.35
C VAL A 45 -4.17 6.40 2.12
N ALA A 46 -4.03 7.47 1.35
CA ALA A 46 -5.13 8.27 0.83
C ALA A 46 -5.02 8.30 -0.68
N VAL A 47 -6.12 8.04 -1.37
CA VAL A 47 -6.19 7.95 -2.83
C VAL A 47 -7.37 8.76 -3.34
N THR A 48 -7.09 9.66 -4.27
CA THR A 48 -8.10 10.31 -5.11
C THR A 48 -8.03 9.70 -6.50
N PRO A 49 -9.10 9.03 -6.97
CA PRO A 49 -9.08 8.42 -8.29
C PRO A 49 -9.00 9.47 -9.40
N GLY A 50 -8.18 9.21 -10.41
CA GLY A 50 -8.07 10.03 -11.62
C GLY A 50 -9.25 9.84 -12.58
N ASP A 51 -9.31 10.72 -13.58
CA ASP A 51 -10.38 10.70 -14.60
C ASP A 51 -10.14 9.68 -15.74
N ILE A 52 -8.95 9.06 -15.80
CA ILE A 52 -8.48 8.28 -16.94
C ILE A 52 -8.29 6.81 -16.57
N TYR A 53 -8.79 5.90 -17.41
CA TYR A 53 -8.67 4.43 -17.26
C TYR A 53 -9.00 3.91 -15.86
N GLY A 54 -10.06 4.45 -15.26
CA GLY A 54 -10.42 4.20 -13.87
C GLY A 54 -10.50 2.72 -13.48
N GLY A 55 -9.67 2.36 -12.50
CA GLY A 55 -9.85 1.19 -11.67
C GLY A 55 -8.55 0.46 -11.35
N VAL A 56 -8.18 0.31 -10.08
CA VAL A 56 -8.70 0.87 -8.83
C VAL A 56 -7.49 0.69 -7.93
N VAL A 57 -6.80 1.77 -7.56
CA VAL A 57 -5.64 1.65 -6.66
C VAL A 57 -6.02 0.71 -5.52
N SER A 58 -5.28 -0.39 -5.42
CA SER A 58 -5.56 -1.49 -4.51
C SER A 58 -4.51 -1.52 -3.42
N GLN A 59 -4.88 -2.06 -2.27
CA GLN A 59 -3.95 -2.46 -1.22
C GLN A 59 -2.79 -3.33 -1.74
N ARG A 60 -2.98 -4.07 -2.84
CA ARG A 60 -1.94 -4.92 -3.45
C ARG A 60 -0.86 -4.15 -4.22
N ASP A 61 -1.13 -2.90 -4.57
CA ASP A 61 -0.21 -2.04 -5.34
C ASP A 61 0.84 -1.40 -4.43
N PHE A 62 0.71 -1.53 -3.11
CA PHE A 62 1.64 -1.02 -2.12
C PHE A 62 2.54 -2.14 -1.60
N TYR A 63 3.85 -1.92 -1.72
CA TYR A 63 4.88 -2.87 -1.36
C TYR A 63 5.84 -2.27 -0.34
N LEU A 64 6.38 -3.12 0.53
CA LEU A 64 7.48 -2.81 1.42
C LEU A 64 8.65 -3.79 1.16
N ASP A 65 9.88 -3.30 1.33
CA ASP A 65 11.10 -4.10 1.23
C ASP A 65 11.31 -4.91 2.50
N ASP A 66 11.34 -6.23 2.34
CA ASP A 66 11.64 -7.23 3.35
C ASP A 66 12.98 -7.90 3.00
N GLY A 67 14.08 -7.28 3.43
CA GLY A 67 15.42 -7.83 3.21
C GLY A 67 15.80 -8.00 1.73
N GLY A 68 15.25 -7.17 0.84
CA GLY A 68 15.46 -7.23 -0.62
C GLY A 68 14.36 -7.96 -1.39
N GLU A 69 13.35 -8.51 -0.73
CA GLU A 69 12.10 -8.98 -1.36
C GLU A 69 11.00 -7.93 -1.20
N LEU A 70 10.16 -7.73 -2.23
CA LEU A 70 9.00 -6.84 -2.12
C LEU A 70 7.78 -7.64 -1.68
N VAL A 71 7.30 -7.37 -0.47
CA VAL A 71 6.08 -7.95 0.09
C VAL A 71 4.95 -6.93 0.07
N ASN A 72 3.71 -7.41 0.02
CA ASN A 72 2.52 -6.57 0.03
C ASN A 72 1.51 -7.05 1.07
N TYR A 73 0.33 -6.44 1.03
CA TYR A 73 -0.87 -6.75 1.78
C TYR A 73 -0.97 -8.16 2.40
N ALA A 74 -0.94 -8.21 3.74
CA ALA A 74 -1.11 -9.41 4.57
C ALA A 74 -2.59 -9.74 4.76
N ALA A 75 -3.16 -10.49 3.81
CA ALA A 75 -4.61 -10.62 3.65
C ALA A 75 -5.41 -11.22 4.82
N SER A 76 -4.77 -11.95 5.73
CA SER A 76 -5.45 -12.52 6.90
C SER A 76 -5.37 -11.62 8.14
N ALA A 77 -4.72 -10.45 8.05
CA ALA A 77 -4.58 -9.50 9.15
C ALA A 77 -5.59 -8.34 9.11
N ASP A 78 -6.55 -8.37 8.18
CA ASP A 78 -7.59 -7.32 8.06
C ASP A 78 -8.43 -7.19 9.32
N ASP A 79 -8.87 -8.32 9.86
CA ASP A 79 -9.69 -8.36 11.06
C ASP A 79 -8.92 -7.82 12.27
N GLU A 80 -7.61 -8.10 12.37
CA GLU A 80 -6.75 -7.58 13.44
C GLU A 80 -6.63 -6.06 13.39
N LEU A 81 -6.45 -5.50 12.19
CA LEU A 81 -6.39 -4.07 11.94
C LEU A 81 -7.71 -3.39 12.33
N ILE A 82 -8.84 -3.99 11.95
CA ILE A 82 -10.18 -3.48 12.27
C ILE A 82 -10.44 -3.56 13.78
N ASP A 83 -10.09 -4.67 14.42
CA ASP A 83 -10.23 -4.87 15.87
C ASP A 83 -9.34 -3.91 16.67
N ALA A 84 -8.19 -3.52 16.12
CA ALA A 84 -7.32 -2.48 16.66
C ALA A 84 -7.88 -1.05 16.45
N GLY A 85 -8.99 -0.90 15.73
CA GLY A 85 -9.71 0.36 15.54
C GLY A 85 -9.29 1.18 14.32
N TYR A 86 -8.54 0.57 13.40
CA TYR A 86 -8.14 1.21 12.14
C TYR A 86 -9.18 0.96 11.04
N GLU A 87 -9.36 1.93 10.16
CA GLU A 87 -10.22 1.79 8.98
C GLU A 87 -9.47 1.06 7.88
N TYR A 88 -9.98 -0.08 7.42
CA TYR A 88 -9.36 -0.86 6.36
C TYR A 88 -9.45 -0.16 5.00
N PHE A 89 -8.35 -0.18 4.23
CA PHE A 89 -8.33 0.36 2.87
C PHE A 89 -8.85 -0.65 1.84
N ASP A 90 -10.05 -0.40 1.30
CA ASP A 90 -10.68 -1.20 0.23
C ASP A 90 -10.60 -0.52 -1.16
N GLY A 91 -9.77 0.53 -1.29
CA GLY A 91 -9.66 1.31 -2.52
C GLY A 91 -10.76 2.35 -2.72
N PRO A 92 -10.58 3.29 -3.68
CA PRO A 92 -11.57 4.31 -3.99
C PRO A 92 -12.87 3.70 -4.55
N SER A 93 -13.99 4.06 -3.92
CA SER A 93 -15.33 3.70 -4.40
C SER A 93 -15.60 4.40 -5.73
N ARG A 94 -16.08 3.65 -6.72
CA ARG A 94 -16.55 4.24 -8.00
C ARG A 94 -17.68 5.26 -7.83
N ARG A 95 -18.35 5.28 -6.67
CA ARG A 95 -19.50 6.14 -6.39
C ARG A 95 -19.15 7.35 -5.52
N ASP A 96 -18.30 7.15 -4.53
CA ASP A 96 -18.01 8.15 -3.49
C ASP A 96 -16.67 8.87 -3.73
N GLY A 97 -15.84 8.36 -4.64
CA GLY A 97 -14.56 8.96 -5.00
C GLY A 97 -13.45 8.53 -4.05
N GLU A 98 -12.78 9.53 -3.46
CA GLU A 98 -11.62 9.38 -2.58
C GLU A 98 -11.75 8.26 -1.55
N ALA A 99 -10.65 7.58 -1.25
CA ALA A 99 -10.57 6.60 -0.17
C ALA A 99 -9.32 6.82 0.67
N THR A 100 -9.49 6.67 1.98
CA THR A 100 -8.41 6.65 2.95
C THR A 100 -8.57 5.42 3.82
N GLY A 101 -7.47 4.78 4.19
CA GLY A 101 -7.49 3.64 5.10
C GLY A 101 -6.11 3.04 5.29
N TYR A 102 -6.07 1.99 6.09
CA TYR A 102 -4.86 1.28 6.47
C TYR A 102 -4.77 -0.07 5.75
N ILE A 103 -3.54 -0.43 5.38
CA ILE A 103 -3.17 -1.69 4.75
C ILE A 103 -2.24 -2.43 5.71
N PRO A 104 -2.57 -3.67 6.15
CA PRO A 104 -1.67 -4.47 6.96
C PRO A 104 -0.59 -5.10 6.07
N ILE A 105 0.68 -4.94 6.43
CA ILE A 105 1.83 -5.53 5.74
C ILE A 105 2.79 -6.07 6.80
N TYR A 106 3.15 -7.35 6.67
CA TYR A 106 4.09 -8.01 7.57
C TYR A 106 5.48 -8.06 6.94
N LEU A 107 6.51 -7.68 7.70
CA LEU A 107 7.92 -7.81 7.34
C LEU A 107 8.61 -8.85 8.22
N GLU A 108 9.36 -9.77 7.63
CA GLU A 108 10.24 -10.67 8.37
C GLU A 108 11.51 -9.98 8.85
N SER A 109 12.01 -9.02 8.06
CA SER A 109 13.23 -8.25 8.29
C SER A 109 12.90 -6.79 8.50
N THR A 110 13.34 -6.24 9.64
CA THR A 110 13.05 -4.86 10.03
C THR A 110 14.31 -4.00 9.99
N GLY A 111 14.14 -2.68 10.01
CA GLY A 111 15.25 -1.73 10.06
C GLY A 111 14.83 -0.32 10.45
N ASP A 112 15.82 0.55 10.61
CA ASP A 112 15.64 1.97 10.98
C ASP A 112 14.89 2.76 9.90
N THR A 113 14.95 2.31 8.66
CA THR A 113 14.20 2.88 7.54
C THR A 113 13.74 1.75 6.64
N ILE A 114 12.44 1.69 6.41
CA ILE A 114 11.82 0.70 5.53
C ILE A 114 11.57 1.38 4.19
N LYS A 115 12.00 0.74 3.11
CA LYS A 115 11.71 1.20 1.75
C LYS A 115 10.37 0.64 1.32
N GLY A 116 9.58 1.45 0.65
CA GLY A 116 8.33 1.03 0.06
C GLY A 116 8.16 1.56 -1.36
N ALA A 117 7.20 0.98 -2.07
CA ALA A 117 6.83 1.42 -3.40
C ALA A 117 5.34 1.27 -3.63
N TYR A 118 4.76 2.26 -4.31
CA TYR A 118 3.53 2.08 -5.06
C TYR A 118 3.89 1.62 -6.47
N VAL A 119 3.26 0.55 -6.95
CA VAL A 119 3.49 -0.03 -8.28
C VAL A 119 2.16 -0.26 -8.97
N ARG A 120 1.87 0.53 -10.01
CA ARG A 120 0.78 0.27 -10.94
C ARG A 120 1.32 -0.54 -12.12
N PRO A 121 1.01 -1.84 -12.24
CA PRO A 121 1.56 -2.68 -13.31
C PRO A 121 1.12 -2.19 -14.68
N GLU A 122 1.85 -2.56 -15.74
CA GLU A 122 1.41 -2.28 -17.12
C GLU A 122 -0.02 -2.79 -17.35
N MET A 123 -0.87 -1.94 -17.94
CA MET A 123 -2.27 -2.29 -18.25
C MET A 123 -2.52 -2.25 -19.75
N LYS A 124 -3.30 -3.20 -20.25
CA LYS A 124 -3.76 -3.18 -21.65
C LYS A 124 -5.08 -2.44 -21.78
N ILE A 125 -5.18 -1.54 -22.76
CA ILE A 125 -6.42 -0.84 -23.05
C ILE A 125 -7.36 -1.78 -23.83
N LEU A 126 -8.53 -2.07 -23.26
CA LEU A 126 -9.49 -2.98 -23.88
C LEU A 126 -10.08 -2.34 -25.15
N GLY A 127 -9.87 -2.99 -26.30
CA GLY A 127 -10.36 -2.53 -27.59
C GLY A 127 -9.34 -1.70 -28.38
N GLU A 128 -8.15 -1.47 -27.84
CA GLU A 128 -7.05 -0.77 -28.50
C GLU A 128 -5.79 -1.65 -28.57
N ASP A 129 -4.91 -1.35 -29.52
CA ASP A 129 -3.56 -1.94 -29.60
C ASP A 129 -2.56 -1.02 -28.88
N ALA A 130 -2.87 -0.69 -27.63
CA ALA A 130 -2.13 0.23 -26.79
C ALA A 130 -2.08 -0.28 -25.33
N THR A 131 -1.01 0.08 -24.63
CA THR A 131 -0.79 -0.21 -23.21
C THR A 131 -0.52 1.08 -22.44
N VAL A 132 -0.86 1.05 -21.15
CA VAL A 132 -0.51 2.07 -20.17
C VAL A 132 0.75 1.58 -19.43
N PRO A 133 1.92 2.22 -19.61
CA PRO A 133 3.21 1.72 -19.12
C PRO A 133 3.28 1.75 -17.60
N GLU A 134 3.88 0.73 -16.97
CA GLU A 134 4.03 0.64 -15.51
C GLU A 134 4.42 1.99 -14.87
N PHE A 135 3.74 2.34 -13.78
CA PHE A 135 4.10 3.48 -12.95
C PHE A 135 4.63 2.99 -11.61
N ARG A 136 5.73 3.61 -11.14
CA ARG A 136 6.36 3.28 -9.86
C ARG A 136 6.73 4.55 -9.11
N ALA A 137 6.35 4.60 -7.84
CA ALA A 137 6.69 5.67 -6.92
C ALA A 137 7.28 5.09 -5.64
N GLU A 138 8.50 5.50 -5.27
CA GLU A 138 9.22 4.98 -4.11
C GLU A 138 9.11 5.90 -2.92
N PHE A 139 8.87 5.32 -1.74
CA PHE A 139 8.76 6.04 -0.47
C PHE A 139 9.59 5.37 0.64
N GLU A 140 9.83 6.11 1.72
CA GLU A 140 10.59 5.65 2.89
C GLU A 140 9.76 5.87 4.16
N ILE A 141 9.67 4.82 4.99
CA ILE A 141 9.04 4.86 6.30
C ILE A 141 10.15 4.94 7.35
N PRO A 142 10.19 5.99 8.18
CA PRO A 142 11.18 6.12 9.25
C PRO A 142 10.90 5.15 10.40
N ALA A 143 11.87 5.02 11.32
CA ALA A 143 11.65 4.42 12.62
C ALA A 143 10.56 5.17 13.41
N ALA A 144 9.83 4.43 14.25
CA ALA A 144 8.80 4.96 15.15
C ALA A 144 9.37 5.82 16.29
#